data_AF-B9L4K9-F1
#
_entry.id   AF-B9L4K9-F1
#
_cell.length_a   1.000
_cell.length_b   1.000
_cell.length_c   1.000
_cell.angle_alpha   90.00
_cell.angle_beta   90.00
_cell.angle_gamma   90.00
#
_symmetry.space_group_name_H-M   'P 1'
#
loop_
_entity.id
_entity.type
_entity.pdbx_description
1 polymer ?
#
loop_
_entity_poly.entity_id
_entity_poly.type
_entity_poly.pdbx_seq_one_letter_code
_entity_poly.pdbx_strand_id
1 'polypeptide(L)'
;MDELIGEQPTLIMFDEIARYLRAADAVPTATGRGTLADQTIAFLMPLLEFAASRQGVVVVLTLADPTDVFGQESEALLRQLSEASRITARSERVLPPTLKEETPAIGAHRLFRSIDRAAAREAADAYLAF
;
A
#
# COMPACT_ATOMS: atom_id res chain seq x y z
N MET A 1 6.26 15.86 -15.61
CA MET A 1 5.05 15.02 -15.50
C MET A 1 3.87 15.59 -16.28
N ASP A 2 3.81 16.90 -16.45
CA ASP A 2 2.77 17.62 -17.19
C ASP A 2 2.51 17.07 -18.59
N GLU A 3 3.57 16.84 -19.36
CA GLU A 3 3.50 16.30 -20.72
C GLU A 3 3.00 14.85 -20.77
N LEU A 4 3.21 14.07 -19.70
CA LEU A 4 2.82 12.67 -19.62
C LEU A 4 1.35 12.50 -19.20
N ILE A 5 0.84 13.38 -18.34
CA ILE A 5 -0.46 13.23 -17.67
C ILE A 5 -1.54 14.11 -18.33
N GLY A 6 -1.16 15.25 -18.91
CA GLY A 6 -2.11 16.17 -19.53
C GLY A 6 -3.21 16.60 -18.55
N GLU A 7 -4.45 16.67 -19.03
CA GLU A 7 -5.65 17.03 -18.25
C GLU A 7 -6.58 15.85 -17.95
N GLN A 8 -6.19 14.62 -18.27
CA GLN A 8 -7.05 13.45 -18.07
C GLN A 8 -6.95 12.91 -16.63
N PRO A 9 -8.07 12.43 -16.05
CA PRO A 9 -8.02 11.71 -14.78
C PRO A 9 -7.03 10.56 -14.86
N THR A 10 -6.06 10.52 -13.94
CA THR A 10 -4.92 9.61 -14.00
C THR A 10 -4.70 8.93 -12.64
N LEU A 11 -4.64 7.61 -12.68
CA LEU A 11 -4.23 6.76 -11.56
C LEU A 11 -2.80 6.27 -11.79
N ILE A 12 -1.92 6.53 -10.84
CA ILE A 12 -0.56 6.00 -10.80
C ILE A 12 -0.50 5.00 -9.65
N MET A 13 -0.30 3.72 -9.96
CA MET A 13 -0.30 2.65 -8.97
C MET A 13 1.07 1.99 -8.90
N PHE A 14 1.64 1.93 -7.70
CA PHE A 14 2.80 1.12 -7.40
C PHE A 14 2.34 -0.06 -6.55
N ASP A 15 2.28 -1.23 -7.19
CA ASP A 15 1.93 -2.45 -6.50
C ASP A 15 3.16 -3.06 -5.83
N GLU A 16 3.09 -3.28 -4.52
CA GLU A 16 4.09 -3.92 -3.67
C GLU A 16 5.46 -3.25 -3.77
N ILE A 17 5.48 -1.93 -3.58
CA ILE A 17 6.69 -1.11 -3.80
C ILE A 17 7.85 -1.51 -2.88
N ALA A 18 7.56 -2.06 -1.70
CA ALA A 18 8.56 -2.51 -0.74
C ALA A 18 9.47 -3.61 -1.32
N ARG A 19 8.91 -4.54 -2.10
CA ARG A 19 9.68 -5.59 -2.79
C ARG A 19 10.68 -4.99 -3.79
N TYR A 20 10.28 -3.95 -4.52
CA TYR A 20 11.13 -3.29 -5.49
C TYR A 20 12.23 -2.46 -4.82
N LEU A 21 11.89 -1.78 -3.73
CA LEU A 21 12.88 -1.05 -2.92
C LEU A 21 13.94 -1.99 -2.36
N ARG A 22 13.57 -3.20 -1.90
CA ARG A 22 14.54 -4.21 -1.46
C ARG A 22 15.52 -4.60 -2.57
N ALA A 23 15.02 -4.84 -3.78
CA ALA A 23 15.87 -5.17 -4.91
C ALA A 23 16.77 -3.99 -5.31
N ALA A 24 16.23 -2.77 -5.26
CA ALA A 24 16.93 -1.54 -5.58
C ALA A 24 18.00 -1.17 -4.55
N ASP A 25 17.85 -1.62 -3.30
CA ASP A 25 18.83 -1.36 -2.24
C ASP A 25 20.17 -2.08 -2.49
N ALA A 26 20.13 -3.21 -3.20
CA ALA A 26 21.34 -3.90 -3.63
C ALA A 26 22.06 -3.22 -4.82
N VAL A 27 21.47 -2.18 -5.41
CA VAL A 27 22.00 -1.48 -6.58
C VAL A 27 22.61 -0.14 -6.15
N PRO A 28 23.95 -0.03 -6.06
CA PRO A 28 24.60 1.23 -5.72
C PRO A 28 24.43 2.26 -6.84
N THR A 29 24.35 3.54 -6.48
CA THR A 29 24.36 4.62 -7.46
C THR A 29 25.72 4.76 -8.14
N ALA A 30 25.75 5.36 -9.34
CA ALA A 30 27.00 5.62 -10.07
C ALA A 30 28.01 6.49 -9.30
N THR A 31 27.52 7.28 -8.32
CA THR A 31 28.36 8.12 -7.44
C THR A 31 28.91 7.35 -6.24
N GLY A 32 28.45 6.12 -6.01
CA GLY A 32 28.75 5.32 -4.83
C GLY A 32 28.17 5.88 -3.53
N ARG A 33 27.30 6.90 -3.61
CA ARG A 33 26.65 7.53 -2.46
C ARG A 33 25.16 7.18 -2.49
N GLY A 34 24.81 6.14 -1.76
CA GLY A 34 23.45 5.61 -1.67
C GLY A 34 23.12 4.56 -2.74
N THR A 35 21.85 4.14 -2.73
CA THR A 35 21.32 3.05 -3.54
C THR A 35 20.24 3.53 -4.51
N LEU A 36 19.82 2.67 -5.44
CA LEU A 36 18.66 2.96 -6.29
C LEU A 36 17.38 3.09 -5.44
N ALA A 37 17.31 2.42 -4.28
CA ALA A 37 16.20 2.57 -3.36
C ALA A 37 16.13 4.01 -2.81
N ASP A 38 17.27 4.56 -2.37
CA ASP A 38 17.35 5.96 -1.90
C ASP A 38 16.86 6.95 -2.98
N GLN A 39 17.28 6.74 -4.23
CA GLN A 39 16.85 7.59 -5.35
C GLN A 39 15.36 7.43 -5.66
N THR A 40 14.83 6.22 -5.54
CA THR A 40 13.40 5.94 -5.75
C THR A 40 12.56 6.65 -4.70
N ILE A 41 12.94 6.56 -3.42
CA ILE A 41 12.27 7.26 -2.33
C ILE A 41 12.32 8.78 -2.53
N ALA A 42 13.49 9.31 -2.90
CA ALA A 42 13.65 10.73 -3.22
C ALA A 42 12.77 11.18 -4.40
N PHE A 43 12.49 10.31 -5.36
CA PHE A 43 11.58 10.57 -6.49
C PHE A 43 10.09 10.48 -6.10
N LEU A 44 9.71 9.61 -5.16
CA LEU A 44 8.31 9.48 -4.73
C LEU A 44 7.79 10.80 -4.13
N MET A 45 8.65 11.55 -3.44
CA MET A 45 8.27 12.84 -2.86
C MET A 45 7.73 13.86 -3.88
N PRO A 46 8.50 14.28 -4.89
CA PRO A 46 7.99 15.20 -5.90
C PRO A 46 6.83 14.62 -6.72
N LEU A 47 6.72 13.29 -6.87
CA LEU A 47 5.56 12.64 -7.49
C LEU A 47 4.29 12.86 -6.66
N LEU A 48 4.36 12.65 -5.34
CA LEU A 48 3.24 12.84 -4.43
C LEU A 48 2.85 14.31 -4.33
N GLU A 49 3.82 15.22 -4.27
CA GLU A 49 3.58 16.68 -4.31
C GLU A 49 2.88 17.09 -5.61
N PHE A 50 3.35 16.57 -6.74
CA PHE A 50 2.73 16.81 -8.04
C PHE A 50 1.27 16.33 -8.06
N ALA A 51 1.00 15.12 -7.57
CA ALA A 51 -0.35 14.58 -7.50
C ALA A 51 -1.25 15.41 -6.57
N ALA A 52 -0.72 15.85 -5.42
CA ALA A 52 -1.45 16.73 -4.50
C ALA A 52 -1.76 18.11 -5.09
N SER A 53 -0.92 18.60 -5.99
CA SER A 53 -1.11 19.90 -6.66
C SER A 53 -2.16 19.88 -7.79
N ARG A 54 -2.64 18.71 -8.21
CA ARG A 54 -3.51 18.54 -9.38
C ARG A 54 -4.82 17.85 -9.04
N GLN A 55 -5.92 18.43 -9.52
CA GLN A 55 -7.21 17.75 -9.52
C GLN A 55 -7.19 16.63 -10.56
N GLY A 56 -7.67 15.44 -10.18
CA GLY A 56 -7.79 14.30 -11.09
C GLY A 56 -6.57 13.39 -11.17
N VAL A 57 -5.49 13.65 -10.42
CA VAL A 57 -4.36 12.71 -10.29
C VAL A 57 -4.42 12.01 -8.94
N VAL A 58 -4.34 10.68 -8.95
CA VAL A 58 -4.29 9.86 -7.73
C VAL A 58 -3.07 8.96 -7.80
N VAL A 59 -2.30 8.93 -6.70
CA VAL A 59 -1.20 7.98 -6.52
C VAL A 59 -1.61 6.97 -5.46
N VAL A 60 -1.46 5.68 -5.78
CA VAL A 60 -1.72 4.57 -4.87
C VAL A 60 -0.41 3.81 -4.69
N LEU A 61 0.01 3.67 -3.42
CA LEU A 61 1.14 2.85 -3.02
C LEU A 61 0.57 1.67 -2.23
N THR A 62 0.81 0.45 -2.68
CA THR A 62 0.51 -0.75 -1.87
C THR A 62 1.80 -1.22 -1.21
N LEU A 63 1.66 -1.64 0.05
CA LEU A 63 2.74 -2.06 0.93
C LEU A 63 2.40 -3.43 1.50
N ALA A 64 3.43 -4.23 1.74
CA ALA A 64 3.29 -5.49 2.45
C ALA A 64 2.81 -5.28 3.89
N ASP A 65 2.19 -6.31 4.47
CA ASP A 65 1.89 -6.30 5.90
C ASP A 65 3.21 -6.20 6.70
N PRO A 66 3.26 -5.49 7.84
CA PRO A 66 4.44 -5.47 8.71
C PRO A 66 4.93 -6.86 9.14
N THR A 67 4.06 -7.88 9.08
CA THR A 67 4.38 -9.28 9.37
C THR A 67 4.91 -10.07 8.15
N ASP A 68 4.86 -9.49 6.96
CA ASP A 68 5.42 -10.09 5.74
C ASP A 68 6.95 -9.91 5.66
N VAL A 69 7.56 -10.65 4.74
CA VAL A 69 9.01 -10.64 4.46
C VAL A 69 9.54 -9.24 4.11
N PHE A 70 8.65 -8.32 3.71
CA PHE A 70 8.97 -6.94 3.33
C PHE A 70 8.44 -5.89 4.33
N GLY A 71 8.09 -6.31 5.55
CA GLY A 71 7.52 -5.42 6.56
C GLY A 71 8.48 -4.31 7.00
N GLN A 72 9.79 -4.61 7.10
CA GLN A 72 10.79 -3.62 7.52
C GLN A 72 10.97 -2.50 6.48
N GLU A 73 10.99 -2.85 5.19
CA GLU A 73 11.08 -1.90 4.08
C GLU A 73 9.80 -1.07 3.97
N SER A 74 8.65 -1.71 4.14
CA SER A 74 7.35 -1.03 4.16
C SER A 74 7.27 -0.01 5.29
N GLU A 75 7.72 -0.37 6.49
CA GLU A 75 7.79 0.55 7.62
C GLU A 75 8.80 1.69 7.40
N ALA A 76 9.97 1.40 6.84
CA ALA A 76 10.99 2.42 6.55
C ALA A 76 10.45 3.45 5.56
N LEU A 77 9.80 2.99 4.48
CA LEU A 77 9.15 3.84 3.51
C LEU A 77 8.04 4.68 4.15
N LEU A 78 7.15 4.07 4.95
CA LEU A 78 6.09 4.80 5.67
C LEU A 78 6.67 5.88 6.58
N ARG A 79 7.75 5.59 7.32
CA ARG A 79 8.43 6.58 8.15
C ARG A 79 8.94 7.74 7.31
N GLN A 80 9.69 7.49 6.25
CA GLN A 80 10.23 8.54 5.37
C GLN A 80 9.13 9.37 4.71
N LEU A 81 8.07 8.73 4.21
CA LEU A 81 6.92 9.42 3.64
C LEU A 81 6.19 10.26 4.68
N SER A 82 6.01 9.77 5.91
CA SER A 82 5.32 10.50 6.99
C SER A 82 6.14 11.69 7.52
N GLU A 83 7.46 11.57 7.59
CA GLU A 83 8.37 12.66 7.96
C GLU A 83 8.34 13.77 6.92
N ALA A 84 8.30 13.39 5.64
CA ALA A 84 8.20 14.34 4.55
C ALA A 84 6.77 14.91 4.40
N SER A 85 5.72 14.13 4.67
CA SER A 85 4.32 14.58 4.60
C SER A 85 3.94 15.53 5.74
N ARG A 86 4.64 15.48 6.89
CA ARG A 86 4.54 16.51 7.95
C ARG A 86 4.86 17.93 7.45
N ILE A 87 5.58 18.05 6.33
CA ILE A 87 5.91 19.33 5.68
C ILE A 87 4.80 19.74 4.69
N THR A 88 4.01 18.78 4.18
CA THR A 88 2.98 18.99 3.16
C THR A 88 1.58 18.82 3.76
N ALA A 89 1.08 19.84 4.45
CA ALA A 89 -0.28 19.83 4.99
C ALA A 89 -1.32 19.66 3.86
N ARG A 90 -2.17 18.61 3.98
CA ARG A 90 -3.25 18.17 3.08
C ARG A 90 -2.83 17.26 1.91
N SER A 91 -2.93 15.95 2.13
CA SER A 91 -3.84 15.03 1.39
C SER A 91 -3.44 13.56 1.56
N GLU A 92 -2.99 13.13 2.74
CA GLU A 92 -2.71 11.72 2.98
C GLU A 92 -3.99 11.03 3.47
N ARG A 93 -4.50 10.08 2.69
CA ARG A 93 -5.57 9.16 3.13
C ARG A 93 -4.99 7.74 3.14
N VAL A 94 -4.47 7.34 4.29
CA VAL A 94 -4.03 5.98 4.54
C VAL A 94 -5.27 5.08 4.57
N LEU A 95 -5.40 4.19 3.59
CA LEU A 95 -6.43 3.15 3.56
C LEU A 95 -5.80 1.86 4.08
N PRO A 96 -6.16 1.40 5.30
CA PRO A 96 -5.67 0.11 5.77
C PRO A 96 -6.23 -1.02 4.89
N PRO A 97 -5.43 -2.07 4.58
CA PRO A 97 -5.86 -3.20 3.79
C PRO A 97 -6.79 -4.08 4.64
N THR A 98 -8.05 -3.68 4.76
CA THR A 98 -9.12 -4.35 5.54
C THR A 98 -8.84 -4.47 7.04
N LEU A 99 -9.87 -4.28 7.87
CA LEU A 99 -9.74 -4.55 9.29
C LEU A 99 -9.65 -6.07 9.48
N LYS A 100 -8.79 -6.59 10.38
CA LYS A 100 -8.61 -8.05 10.60
C LYS A 100 -9.93 -8.80 10.87
N GLU A 101 -10.95 -8.07 11.32
CA GLU A 101 -12.31 -8.54 11.57
C GLU A 101 -13.09 -8.87 10.29
N GLU A 102 -12.68 -8.35 9.13
CA GLU A 102 -13.34 -8.50 7.83
C GLU A 102 -12.82 -9.72 7.04
N THR A 103 -11.64 -10.25 7.37
CA THR A 103 -10.99 -11.37 6.65
C THR A 103 -11.88 -12.63 6.57
N PRO A 104 -12.54 -13.09 7.64
CA PRO A 104 -13.42 -14.26 7.56
C PRO A 104 -14.64 -14.01 6.66
N ALA A 105 -15.20 -12.80 6.69
CA ALA A 105 -16.36 -12.44 5.88
C ALA A 105 -16.01 -12.38 4.39
N ILE A 106 -14.82 -11.87 4.05
CA ILE A 106 -14.31 -11.84 2.67
C ILE A 106 -14.05 -13.26 2.16
N GLY A 107 -13.42 -14.12 2.97
CA GLY A 107 -13.21 -15.53 2.62
C GLY A 107 -14.54 -16.24 2.35
N ALA A 108 -15.51 -16.06 3.25
CA ALA A 108 -16.84 -16.63 3.12
C ALA A 108 -17.55 -16.18 1.82
N HIS A 109 -17.48 -14.89 1.47
CA HIS A 109 -18.07 -14.37 0.24
C HIS A 109 -17.35 -14.87 -1.03
N ARG A 110 -16.03 -15.08 -0.98
CA ARG A 110 -15.26 -15.54 -2.15
C ARG A 110 -15.44 -17.04 -2.40
N LEU A 111 -15.51 -17.83 -1.34
CA LEU A 111 -15.55 -19.29 -1.43
C LEU A 111 -16.96 -19.84 -1.69
N PHE A 112 -17.99 -19.14 -1.23
CA PHE A 112 -19.36 -19.62 -1.29
C PHE A 112 -20.24 -18.70 -2.11
N ARG A 113 -20.97 -19.27 -3.07
CA ARG A 113 -22.01 -18.54 -3.83
C ARG A 113 -23.15 -18.05 -2.93
N SER A 114 -23.45 -18.80 -1.86
CA SER A 114 -24.42 -18.46 -0.82
C SER A 114 -24.11 -19.26 0.44
N ILE A 115 -24.43 -18.69 1.61
CA ILE A 115 -24.22 -19.34 2.90
C ILE A 115 -25.55 -19.39 3.64
N ASP A 116 -25.95 -20.58 4.07
CA ASP A 116 -27.05 -20.75 5.02
C ASP A 116 -26.55 -20.41 6.43
N ARG A 117 -27.05 -19.29 6.97
CA ARG A 117 -26.63 -18.81 8.29
C ARG A 117 -27.18 -19.63 9.44
N ALA A 118 -28.31 -20.32 9.26
CA ALA A 118 -28.87 -21.18 10.29
C ALA A 118 -28.00 -22.43 10.46
N ALA A 119 -27.69 -23.11 9.35
CA ALA A 119 -26.79 -24.27 9.36
C ALA A 119 -25.37 -23.91 9.84
N ALA A 120 -24.85 -22.73 9.45
CA ALA A 120 -23.55 -22.26 9.94
C ALA A 120 -23.55 -22.03 11.46
N ARG A 121 -24.66 -21.54 12.04
CA ARG A 121 -24.78 -21.34 13.49
C ARG A 121 -24.80 -22.67 14.23
N GLU A 122 -25.58 -23.63 13.75
CA GLU A 122 -25.68 -24.97 14.34
C GLU A 122 -24.31 -25.68 14.35
N ALA A 123 -23.58 -25.61 13.23
CA ALA A 123 -22.23 -26.18 13.15
C ALA A 123 -21.24 -25.51 14.11
N ALA A 124 -21.32 -24.19 14.28
CA ALA A 124 -20.46 -23.45 15.21
C ALA A 124 -20.77 -23.79 16.67
N ASP A 125 -22.05 -23.85 17.04
CA ASP A 125 -22.47 -24.21 18.40
C ASP A 125 -22.08 -25.66 18.73
N ALA A 126 -22.20 -26.59 17.78
CA ALA A 126 -21.76 -27.97 17.94
C ALA A 126 -20.23 -28.10 18.09
N TYR A 127 -19.45 -27.29 17.37
CA TYR A 127 -17.99 -27.27 17.48
C TYR A 127 -17.52 -26.69 18.82
N LEU A 128 -18.17 -25.63 19.31
CA LEU A 128 -17.86 -25.01 20.61
C LEU A 128 -18.28 -25.87 21.81
N ALA A 129 -19.19 -26.83 21.60
CA ALA A 129 -19.62 -27.78 22.62
C ALA A 129 -18.65 -28.98 22.80
N PHE A 130 -17.60 -29.07 21.98
CA PHE A 130 -16.52 -30.05 22.08
C PHE A 130 -15.33 -29.49 22.87
#